data_AF-A0A7J0CY64-F1
#
_entry.id   AF-A0A7J0CY64-F1
#
_cell.length_a   1.000
_cell.length_b   1.000
_cell.length_c   1.000
_cell.angle_alpha   90.00
_cell.angle_beta   90.00
_cell.angle_gamma   90.00
#
_symmetry.space_group_name_H-M   'P 1'
#
loop_
_entity.id
_entity.type
_entity.pdbx_description
1 polymer ?
#
loop_
_entity_poly.entity_id
_entity_poly.type
_entity_poly.pdbx_seq_one_letter_code
_entity_poly.pdbx_strand_id
1 'polypeptide(L)'
;MDTLKAKPRTKVYLDAGNPDWIVEPYKIAEPLRLAGIDRADGFSLNVSNFQSNASVKEYGALLSDSVGGAHYVIDTSRNGGGPLTGGRAEAWCNPPGRALGTPPTTDTRDDRLDAYLWIKRPGESDGTCRGGPEAGTWWPEYALGLARRAKS
;
A
#
# COMPACT_ATOMS: atom_id res chain seq x y z
N MET A 1 -8.30 -18.49 -0.93
CA MET A 1 -7.66 -18.46 -2.25
C MET A 1 -8.53 -19.11 -3.33
N ASP A 2 -8.92 -20.38 -3.15
CA ASP A 2 -9.52 -21.22 -4.20
C ASP A 2 -10.81 -20.65 -4.79
N THR A 3 -11.68 -20.04 -3.97
CA THR A 3 -12.91 -19.38 -4.45
C THR A 3 -12.64 -18.23 -5.43
N LEU A 4 -11.65 -17.38 -5.14
CA LEU A 4 -11.34 -16.23 -5.99
C LEU A 4 -10.60 -16.67 -7.26
N LYS A 5 -9.67 -17.62 -7.15
CA LYS A 5 -8.91 -18.13 -8.30
C LYS A 5 -9.71 -19.05 -9.22
N ALA A 6 -10.85 -19.57 -8.77
CA ALA A 6 -11.82 -20.24 -9.64
C ALA A 6 -12.52 -19.28 -10.62
N LYS A 7 -12.44 -17.96 -10.41
CA LYS A 7 -13.06 -16.97 -11.31
C LYS A 7 -12.12 -16.64 -12.48
N PRO A 8 -12.62 -16.66 -13.73
CA PRO A 8 -11.80 -16.33 -14.89
C PRO A 8 -11.41 -14.85 -14.88
N ARG A 9 -10.20 -14.54 -15.33
CA ARG A 9 -9.66 -13.17 -15.41
C ARG A 9 -9.59 -12.43 -14.07
N THR A 10 -9.43 -13.16 -12.97
CA THR A 10 -9.24 -12.58 -11.63
C THR A 10 -7.77 -12.66 -11.22
N LYS A 11 -7.20 -11.48 -10.97
CA LYS A 11 -5.90 -11.32 -10.31
C LYS A 11 -6.11 -11.18 -8.80
N VAL A 12 -5.35 -11.92 -7.99
CA VAL A 12 -5.45 -11.89 -6.52
C VAL A 12 -4.12 -11.50 -5.93
N TYR A 13 -4.12 -10.43 -5.14
CA TYR A 13 -2.98 -9.97 -4.36
C TYR A 13 -3.33 -10.02 -2.88
N LEU A 14 -2.54 -10.76 -2.08
CA LEU A 14 -2.73 -10.85 -0.63
C LEU A 14 -2.08 -9.65 0.06
N ASP A 15 -2.76 -8.99 1.00
CA ASP A 15 -2.14 -7.86 1.70
C ASP A 15 -0.99 -8.30 2.62
N ALA A 16 0.14 -7.61 2.50
CA ALA A 16 1.37 -7.90 3.24
C ALA A 16 1.88 -6.69 4.02
N GLY A 17 0.99 -5.73 4.35
CA GLY A 17 1.35 -4.59 5.20
C GLY A 17 2.30 -3.61 4.54
N ASN A 18 3.28 -3.12 5.30
CA ASN A 18 4.21 -2.07 4.86
C ASN A 18 5.51 -2.06 5.70
N PRO A 19 6.59 -1.41 5.21
CA PRO A 19 7.90 -1.38 5.85
C PRO A 19 7.96 -0.82 7.29
N ASP A 20 7.02 0.04 7.69
CA ASP A 20 7.02 0.62 9.05
C ASP A 20 6.33 -0.29 10.06
N TRP A 21 5.38 -1.13 9.60
CA TRP A 21 4.69 -2.10 10.45
C TRP A 21 5.50 -3.39 10.64
N ILE A 22 6.01 -3.94 9.53
CA ILE A 22 6.76 -5.20 9.52
C ILE A 22 8.18 -4.86 9.09
N VAL A 23 9.08 -4.66 10.05
CA VAL A 23 10.46 -4.23 9.74
C VAL A 23 11.26 -5.33 9.03
N GLU A 24 10.98 -6.59 9.35
CA GLU A 24 11.65 -7.76 8.78
C GLU A 24 10.69 -8.50 7.83
N PRO A 25 10.80 -8.32 6.50
CA PRO A 25 9.81 -8.83 5.54
C PRO A 25 9.58 -10.33 5.63
N TYR A 26 10.63 -11.12 5.89
CA TYR A 26 10.53 -12.58 5.96
C TYR A 26 9.56 -13.08 7.05
N LYS A 27 9.26 -12.26 8.08
CA LYS A 27 8.31 -12.64 9.15
C LYS A 27 6.89 -12.86 8.65
N ILE A 28 6.49 -12.26 7.53
CA ILE A 28 5.15 -12.47 6.96
C ILE A 28 5.12 -13.54 5.85
N ALA A 29 6.28 -14.10 5.48
CA ALA A 29 6.36 -15.10 4.41
C ALA A 29 5.56 -16.37 4.72
N GLU A 30 5.65 -16.89 5.95
CA GLU A 30 4.89 -18.09 6.34
C GLU A 30 3.37 -17.85 6.44
N PRO A 31 2.88 -16.76 7.07
CA PRO A 31 1.47 -16.37 6.95
C PRO A 31 0.97 -16.26 5.50
N LEU A 32 1.76 -15.70 4.58
CA LEU A 32 1.40 -15.62 3.16
C LEU A 32 1.33 -17.00 2.49
N ARG A 33 2.26 -17.90 2.79
CA ARG A 33 2.20 -19.31 2.32
C ARG A 33 0.94 -20.01 2.79
N LEU A 34 0.61 -19.88 4.07
CA LEU A 34 -0.62 -20.44 4.65
C LEU A 34 -1.89 -19.83 4.01
N ALA A 35 -1.85 -18.56 3.65
CA ALA A 35 -2.92 -17.88 2.91
C ALA A 35 -3.00 -18.25 1.42
N GLY A 36 -2.01 -19.00 0.91
CA GLY A 36 -1.97 -19.53 -0.45
C GLY A 36 -1.31 -18.60 -1.47
N ILE A 37 -0.28 -17.85 -1.08
CA ILE A 37 0.49 -16.97 -2.01
C ILE A 37 0.98 -17.72 -3.25
N ASP A 38 1.30 -19.00 -3.14
CA ASP A 38 1.73 -19.86 -4.27
C ASP A 38 0.67 -20.00 -5.37
N ARG A 39 -0.59 -19.69 -5.07
CA ARG A 39 -1.72 -19.70 -6.03
C ARG A 39 -2.22 -18.28 -6.34
N ALA A 40 -1.75 -17.28 -5.61
CA ALA A 40 -2.06 -15.88 -5.86
C ALA A 40 -1.31 -15.37 -7.10
N ASP A 41 -1.65 -14.18 -7.55
CA ASP A 41 -0.82 -13.46 -8.53
C ASP A 41 0.29 -12.65 -7.84
N GLY A 42 0.15 -12.38 -6.54
CA GLY A 42 1.15 -11.67 -5.77
C GLY A 42 0.66 -11.21 -4.40
N PHE A 43 1.28 -10.15 -3.89
CA PHE A 43 0.87 -9.48 -2.66
C PHE A 43 0.72 -7.95 -2.84
N SER A 44 -0.08 -7.30 -2.00
CA SER A 44 -0.23 -5.84 -1.97
C SER A 44 0.54 -5.23 -0.82
N LEU A 45 1.13 -4.06 -1.06
CA LEU A 45 1.88 -3.32 -0.07
C LEU A 45 1.35 -1.89 0.09
N ASN A 46 1.62 -1.34 1.27
CA ASN A 46 1.41 0.07 1.59
C ASN A 46 -0.06 0.52 1.61
N VAL A 47 -1.02 -0.43 1.59
CA VAL A 47 -2.45 -0.14 1.56
C VAL A 47 -2.82 0.81 2.69
N SER A 48 -3.43 1.95 2.33
CA SER A 48 -3.80 3.02 3.26
C SER A 48 -2.64 3.65 4.05
N ASN A 49 -1.38 3.45 3.66
CA ASN A 49 -0.22 4.02 4.31
C ASN A 49 0.52 5.01 3.39
N PHE A 50 1.69 5.49 3.82
CA PHE A 50 2.36 6.66 3.24
C PHE A 50 3.83 6.40 2.92
N GLN A 51 4.29 5.15 3.03
CA GLN A 51 5.71 4.81 2.83
C GLN A 51 6.14 5.13 1.40
N SER A 52 7.37 5.62 1.25
CA SER A 52 7.89 6.05 -0.06
C SER A 52 8.00 4.87 -1.04
N ASN A 53 7.84 5.12 -2.35
CA ASN A 53 8.00 4.07 -3.36
C ASN A 53 9.34 3.34 -3.24
N ALA A 54 10.44 4.05 -2.93
CA ALA A 54 11.76 3.45 -2.77
C ALA A 54 11.78 2.43 -1.62
N SER A 55 11.30 2.84 -0.43
CA SER A 55 11.24 1.96 0.75
C SER A 55 10.32 0.76 0.54
N VAL A 56 9.18 0.95 -0.13
CA VAL A 56 8.22 -0.13 -0.39
C VAL A 56 8.76 -1.10 -1.44
N LYS A 57 9.47 -0.62 -2.48
CA LYS A 57 10.13 -1.49 -3.47
C LYS A 57 11.20 -2.37 -2.84
N GLU A 58 12.04 -1.81 -1.97
CA GLU A 58 13.06 -2.57 -1.24
C GLU A 58 12.43 -3.67 -0.38
N TYR A 59 11.38 -3.33 0.38
CA TYR A 59 10.61 -4.31 1.16
C TYR A 59 9.97 -5.38 0.27
N GLY A 60 9.34 -4.98 -0.83
CA GLY A 60 8.68 -5.88 -1.78
C GLY A 60 9.65 -6.85 -2.43
N ALA A 61 10.84 -6.40 -2.83
CA ALA A 61 11.87 -7.27 -3.39
C ALA A 61 12.30 -8.36 -2.40
N LEU A 62 12.59 -7.99 -1.14
CA LEU A 62 12.98 -8.91 -0.08
C LEU A 62 11.87 -9.91 0.27
N LEU A 63 10.62 -9.44 0.35
CA LEU A 63 9.47 -10.30 0.61
C LEU A 63 9.24 -11.26 -0.55
N SER A 64 9.27 -10.76 -1.79
CA SER A 64 9.17 -11.55 -3.02
C SER A 64 10.16 -12.71 -3.00
N ASP A 65 11.44 -12.45 -2.75
CA ASP A 65 12.46 -13.51 -2.64
C ASP A 65 12.11 -14.52 -1.54
N SER A 66 11.59 -14.04 -0.41
CA SER A 66 11.20 -14.89 0.72
C SER A 66 9.99 -15.78 0.44
N VAL A 67 9.19 -15.51 -0.60
CA VAL A 67 8.01 -16.29 -0.99
C VAL A 67 8.09 -16.86 -2.40
N GLY A 68 9.30 -17.03 -2.95
CA GLY A 68 9.51 -17.73 -4.22
C GLY A 68 9.36 -16.87 -5.47
N GLY A 69 9.60 -15.56 -5.36
CA GLY A 69 9.58 -14.64 -6.49
C GLY A 69 8.18 -14.11 -6.85
N ALA A 70 7.24 -14.11 -5.90
CA ALA A 70 5.88 -13.60 -6.15
C ALA A 70 5.91 -12.11 -6.51
N HIS A 71 5.09 -11.72 -7.48
CA HIS A 71 4.92 -10.32 -7.88
C HIS A 71 4.19 -9.53 -6.78
N TYR A 72 4.22 -8.21 -6.90
CA TYR A 72 3.52 -7.34 -5.96
C TYR A 72 2.98 -6.06 -6.59
N VAL A 73 2.07 -5.40 -5.87
CA VAL A 73 1.53 -4.08 -6.19
C VAL A 73 1.72 -3.13 -5.02
N ILE A 74 1.83 -1.83 -5.30
CA ILE A 74 2.01 -0.80 -4.27
C ILE A 74 0.83 0.17 -4.29
N ASP A 75 0.22 0.40 -3.12
CA ASP A 75 -0.67 1.54 -2.93
C ASP A 75 0.12 2.85 -2.88
N THR A 76 -0.11 3.69 -3.88
CA THR A 76 0.52 5.01 -4.08
C THR A 76 -0.46 6.15 -3.91
N SER A 77 -1.67 5.86 -3.43
CA SER A 77 -2.75 6.84 -3.25
C SER A 77 -2.33 8.10 -2.51
N ARG A 78 -1.47 8.00 -1.49
CA ARG A 78 -1.13 9.11 -0.60
C ARG A 78 0.35 9.23 -0.24
N ASN A 79 1.24 8.54 -0.93
CA ASN A 79 2.65 8.43 -0.53
C ASN A 79 3.61 9.43 -1.21
N GLY A 80 3.11 10.41 -1.98
CA GLY A 80 3.95 11.38 -2.70
C GLY A 80 4.78 12.30 -1.79
N GLY A 81 4.37 12.43 -0.52
CA GLY A 81 5.10 13.15 0.52
C GLY A 81 5.92 12.25 1.47
N GLY A 82 5.90 10.93 1.28
CA GLY A 82 6.44 9.96 2.23
C GLY A 82 5.62 9.85 3.54
N PRO A 83 6.10 9.14 4.56
CA PRO A 83 5.44 9.04 5.85
C PRO A 83 5.60 10.32 6.70
N LEU A 84 4.73 10.50 7.70
CA LEU A 84 4.89 11.58 8.67
C LEU A 84 6.19 11.37 9.46
N THR A 85 7.01 12.41 9.57
CA THR A 85 8.23 12.40 10.38
C THR A 85 7.92 12.71 11.84
N GLY A 86 8.60 12.03 12.77
CA GLY A 86 8.30 12.14 14.21
C GLY A 86 7.46 10.95 14.70
N GLY A 87 7.12 10.95 15.99
CA GLY A 87 6.61 9.77 16.73
C GLY A 87 5.66 8.84 15.95
N ARG A 88 5.90 7.53 16.06
CA ARG A 88 5.20 6.48 15.30
C ARG A 88 3.73 6.28 15.70
N ALA A 89 3.37 6.67 16.92
CA ALA A 89 1.99 6.54 17.40
C ALA A 89 1.04 7.35 16.47
N GLU A 90 0.12 6.64 15.81
CA GLU A 90 -0.86 7.21 14.87
C GLU A 90 -0.26 8.01 13.69
N ALA A 91 0.99 7.74 13.29
CA ALA A 91 1.59 8.37 12.11
C ALA A 91 0.84 8.02 10.81
N TRP A 92 0.08 6.92 10.82
CA TRP A 92 -0.79 6.48 9.74
C TRP A 92 -2.19 7.12 9.75
N CYS A 93 -2.62 7.74 10.86
CA CYS A 93 -4.00 8.19 11.01
C CYS A 93 -4.13 9.67 10.63
N ASN A 94 -4.74 9.94 9.47
CA ASN A 94 -4.96 11.28 8.90
C ASN A 94 -3.74 12.23 8.98
N PRO A 95 -2.49 11.79 8.69
CA PRO A 95 -1.32 12.63 8.87
C PRO A 95 -1.37 13.88 7.97
N PRO A 96 -1.00 15.06 8.49
CA PRO A 96 -0.94 16.27 7.69
C PRO A 96 0.25 16.24 6.71
N GLY A 97 0.19 17.13 5.72
CA GLY A 97 1.30 17.37 4.79
C GLY A 97 1.59 16.24 3.80
N ARG A 98 0.79 15.16 3.77
CA ARG A 98 0.93 14.10 2.75
C ARG A 98 0.42 14.56 1.40
N ALA A 99 0.81 13.89 0.33
CA ALA A 99 0.49 14.26 -1.04
C ALA A 99 0.03 13.02 -1.83
N LEU A 100 -0.75 13.22 -2.89
CA LEU A 100 -0.98 12.13 -3.86
C LEU A 100 0.36 11.63 -4.39
N GLY A 101 0.50 10.31 -4.52
CA GLY A 101 1.67 9.69 -5.10
C GLY A 101 1.52 9.49 -6.61
N THR A 102 2.29 8.53 -7.15
CA THR A 102 2.23 8.16 -8.56
C THR A 102 0.80 7.76 -8.95
N PRO A 103 0.22 8.30 -10.04
CA PRO A 103 -1.06 7.81 -10.55
C PRO A 103 -1.00 6.30 -10.89
N PRO A 104 -2.13 5.57 -10.86
CA PRO A 104 -2.13 4.14 -11.17
C PRO A 104 -1.54 3.86 -12.55
N THR A 105 -0.57 2.95 -12.62
CA THR A 105 0.13 2.57 -13.85
C THR A 105 0.81 1.22 -13.71
N THR A 106 0.95 0.51 -14.82
CA THR A 106 1.78 -0.70 -14.95
C THR A 106 3.19 -0.39 -15.48
N ASP A 107 3.49 0.89 -15.81
CA ASP A 107 4.86 1.31 -16.14
C ASP A 107 5.65 1.59 -14.85
N THR A 108 6.12 0.52 -14.20
CA THR A 108 6.73 0.57 -12.86
C THR A 108 8.26 0.58 -12.89
N ARG A 109 8.83 0.22 -14.05
CA ARG A 109 10.27 0.00 -14.29
C ARG A 109 10.91 -1.01 -13.32
N ASP A 110 10.13 -1.99 -12.87
CA ASP A 110 10.54 -3.04 -11.96
C ASP A 110 9.81 -4.33 -12.33
N ASP A 111 10.55 -5.37 -12.68
CA ASP A 111 10.01 -6.62 -13.26
C ASP A 111 9.12 -7.42 -12.29
N ARG A 112 9.20 -7.15 -10.98
CA ARG A 112 8.39 -7.82 -9.95
C ARG A 112 7.25 -6.96 -9.42
N LEU A 113 7.23 -5.66 -9.75
CA LEU A 113 6.17 -4.74 -9.37
C LEU A 113 5.19 -4.59 -10.53
N ASP A 114 4.04 -5.25 -10.42
CA ASP A 114 3.03 -5.28 -11.49
C ASP A 114 2.38 -3.93 -11.73
N ALA A 115 2.11 -3.18 -10.65
CA ALA A 115 1.43 -1.90 -10.75
C ALA A 115 1.64 -1.01 -9.51
N TYR A 116 1.68 0.29 -9.77
CA TYR A 116 1.21 1.27 -8.79
C TYR A 116 -0.31 1.34 -8.88
N LEU A 117 -0.99 1.26 -7.74
CA LEU A 117 -2.44 1.35 -7.63
C LEU A 117 -2.81 2.40 -6.59
N TRP A 118 -4.03 2.91 -6.66
CA TRP A 118 -4.66 3.65 -5.56
C TRP A 118 -5.69 2.72 -4.93
N ILE A 119 -5.25 1.99 -3.90
CA ILE A 119 -6.11 1.01 -3.22
C ILE A 119 -6.96 1.74 -2.18
N LYS A 120 -6.33 2.52 -1.30
CA LYS A 120 -7.03 3.53 -0.51
C LYS A 120 -7.54 4.63 -1.44
N ARG A 121 -8.78 5.05 -1.22
CA ARG A 121 -9.39 6.20 -1.92
C ARG A 121 -8.89 7.51 -1.28
N PRO A 122 -8.11 8.35 -1.99
CA PRO A 122 -7.65 9.63 -1.47
C PRO A 122 -8.83 10.54 -1.14
N GLY A 123 -8.95 10.93 0.12
CA GLY A 123 -10.07 11.73 0.61
C GLY A 123 -10.95 11.02 1.64
N GLU A 124 -10.81 9.71 1.81
CA GLU A 124 -11.50 9.02 2.91
C GLU A 124 -10.70 9.11 4.20
N SER A 125 -11.36 9.45 5.31
CA SER A 125 -10.76 9.46 6.64
C SER A 125 -10.19 8.09 7.01
N ASP A 126 -9.11 8.08 7.79
CA ASP A 126 -8.54 6.88 8.42
C ASP A 126 -9.13 6.61 9.82
N GLY A 127 -9.88 7.58 10.37
CA GLY A 127 -10.47 7.51 11.71
C GLY A 127 -10.65 8.90 12.33
N THR A 128 -11.14 8.97 13.57
CA THR A 128 -11.47 10.25 14.24
C THR A 128 -10.25 11.04 14.74
N CYS A 129 -9.05 10.50 14.54
CA CYS A 129 -7.78 11.15 14.87
C CYS A 129 -7.63 12.50 14.14
N ARG A 130 -6.96 13.45 14.80
CA ARG A 130 -6.63 14.77 14.23
C ARG A 130 -7.86 15.53 13.70
N GLY A 131 -9.02 15.32 14.32
CA GLY A 131 -10.28 15.95 13.93
C GLY A 131 -10.91 15.38 12.66
N GLY A 132 -10.46 14.19 12.22
CA GLY A 132 -11.05 13.50 11.09
C GLY A 132 -12.45 12.96 11.37
N PRO A 133 -13.27 12.73 10.34
CA PRO A 133 -14.51 11.96 10.43
C PRO A 133 -14.26 10.48 10.74
N GLU A 134 -15.33 9.69 10.90
CA GLU A 134 -15.24 8.23 10.99
C GLU A 134 -14.51 7.62 9.78
N ALA A 135 -13.80 6.51 10.00
CA ALA A 135 -13.01 5.85 8.97
C ALA A 135 -13.88 5.48 7.74
N GLY A 136 -13.38 5.79 6.54
CA GLY A 136 -14.10 5.58 5.28
C GLY A 136 -15.05 6.71 4.89
N THR A 137 -15.33 7.67 5.78
CA THR A 137 -16.14 8.84 5.44
C THR A 137 -15.38 9.77 4.48
N TRP A 138 -16.06 10.26 3.45
CA TRP A 138 -15.52 11.24 2.52
C TRP A 138 -15.21 12.56 3.23
N TRP A 139 -13.99 13.05 3.05
CA TRP A 139 -13.45 14.24 3.69
C TRP A 139 -12.83 15.18 2.62
N PRO A 140 -13.60 16.15 2.09
CA PRO A 140 -13.18 17.00 0.98
C PRO A 140 -11.89 17.77 1.23
N GLU A 141 -11.70 18.30 2.44
CA GLU A 141 -10.53 19.09 2.81
C GLU A 141 -9.26 18.24 2.78
N TYR A 142 -9.37 16.98 3.21
CA TYR A 142 -8.25 16.04 3.17
C TYR A 142 -7.88 15.68 1.74
N ALA A 143 -8.87 15.37 0.89
CA ALA A 143 -8.67 15.09 -0.54
C ALA A 143 -7.98 16.27 -1.25
N LEU A 144 -8.51 17.47 -1.05
CA LEU A 144 -7.97 18.70 -1.64
C LEU A 144 -6.55 18.99 -1.15
N GLY A 145 -6.27 18.73 0.13
CA GLY A 145 -4.93 18.83 0.69
C GLY A 145 -3.93 17.91 -0.01
N LEU A 146 -4.28 16.63 -0.19
CA LEU A 146 -3.43 15.66 -0.88
C LEU A 146 -3.14 16.11 -2.32
N ALA A 147 -4.17 16.56 -3.04
CA ALA A 147 -4.05 16.99 -4.44
C ALA A 147 -3.17 18.24 -4.60
N ARG A 148 -3.35 19.25 -3.75
CA ARG A 148 -2.56 20.50 -3.80
C ARG A 148 -1.06 20.29 -3.59
N ARG A 149 -0.66 19.19 -2.94
CA ARG A 149 0.74 18.87 -2.65
C ARG A 149 1.33 17.82 -3.59
N ALA A 150 0.54 17.30 -4.54
CA ALA A 150 1.01 16.35 -5.53
C ALA A 150 2.11 17.01 -6.39
N LYS A 151 3.20 16.29 -6.61
CA LYS A 151 4.28 16.76 -7.50
C LYS A 151 3.85 16.54 -8.96
N SER A 152 4.18 17.50 -9.80
CA SER A 152 3.98 17.45 -11.26
C SER A 152 4.95 16.51 -11.93
#